data_AF-A0A359KTR0-F1
#
_entry.id   AF-A0A359KTR0-F1
#
_cell.length_a   1.000
_cell.length_b   1.000
_cell.length_c   1.000
_cell.angle_alpha   90.00
_cell.angle_beta   90.00
_cell.angle_gamma   90.00
#
_symmetry.space_group_name_H-M   'P 1'
#
loop_
_entity.id
_entity.type
_entity.pdbx_description
1 polymer ?
#
loop_
_entity_poly.entity_id
_entity_poly.type
_entity_poly.pdbx_seq_one_letter_code
_entity_poly.pdbx_strand_id
1 'polypeptide(L)' 'MDQVLLLLVLVFAAGIAFDFINGFHDTANAIATVVATRVLSLRTAVLMAAGFNIIGALTGTAVAKTIGAGLV' A
#
# COMPACT_ATOMS: atom_id res chain seq x y z
N MET A 1 26.81 -1.62 -16.27
CA MET A 1 25.55 -1.00 -15.82
C MET A 1 25.94 0.19 -14.97
N ASP A 2 25.50 1.37 -15.33
CA ASP A 2 25.72 2.60 -14.58
C ASP A 2 25.21 2.44 -13.14
N GLN A 3 26.02 2.86 -12.18
CA GLN A 3 25.78 2.64 -10.75
C GLN A 3 24.45 3.26 -10.27
N VAL A 4 24.02 4.34 -10.94
CA VAL A 4 22.73 5.00 -10.73
C VAL A 4 21.56 4.12 -11.16
N LEU A 5 21.60 3.53 -12.36
CA LEU A 5 20.56 2.61 -12.82
C LEU A 5 20.44 1.38 -11.91
N LEU A 6 21.56 0.82 -11.46
CA LEU A 6 21.54 -0.31 -10.53
C LEU A 6 20.82 0.05 -9.22
N LEU A 7 21.15 1.20 -8.64
CA LEU A 7 20.49 1.69 -7.41
C LEU A 7 19.01 1.98 -7.62
N LEU A 8 18.64 2.59 -8.74
CA LEU A 8 17.25 2.87 -9.08
C LEU A 8 16.42 1.58 -9.15
N VAL A 9 16.94 0.56 -9.83
CA VAL A 9 16.26 -0.74 -9.93
C VAL A 9 16.09 -1.39 -8.55
N LEU A 10 17.13 -1.33 -7.71
CA LEU A 10 17.06 -1.89 -6.35
C LEU A 10 16.04 -1.17 -5.48
N VAL A 11 16.03 0.16 -5.48
CA VAL A 11 15.06 0.97 -4.71
C VAL A 11 13.64 0.73 -5.21
N PHE A 12 13.45 0.65 -6.53
CA PHE A 12 12.13 0.38 -7.11
C PHE A 12 11.62 -1.02 -6.73
N ALA A 13 12.48 -2.03 -6.81
CA ALA A 13 12.14 -3.39 -6.37
C ALA A 13 11.82 -3.46 -4.88
N ALA A 14 12.60 -2.77 -4.04
CA ALA A 14 12.36 -2.69 -2.60
C ALA A 14 11.04 -1.96 -2.29
N GLY A 15 10.72 -0.89 -3.03
CA GLY A 15 9.45 -0.16 -2.91
C GLY A 15 8.25 -1.04 -3.22
N ILE A 16 8.29 -1.81 -4.32
CA ILE A 16 7.22 -2.76 -4.65
C ILE A 16 7.06 -3.83 -3.56
N ALA A 17 8.17 -4.38 -3.06
CA ALA A 17 8.13 -5.37 -1.99
C ALA A 17 7.54 -4.79 -0.70
N PHE A 18 7.93 -3.58 -0.34
CA PHE A 18 7.38 -2.85 0.81
C PHE A 18 5.88 -2.61 0.65
N ASP A 19 5.43 -2.05 -0.46
CA ASP A 19 4.01 -1.76 -0.71
C ASP A 19 3.14 -3.02 -0.68
N PHE A 20 3.65 -4.14 -1.22
CA PHE A 20 2.95 -5.42 -1.17
C PHE A 20 2.75 -5.90 0.28
N ILE A 21 3.81 -5.86 1.09
CA ILE A 21 3.75 -6.29 2.49
C ILE A 21 2.82 -5.37 3.29
N ASN A 22 2.89 -4.05 3.09
CA ASN A 22 2.00 -3.11 3.78
C ASN A 22 0.53 -3.31 3.38
N GLY A 23 0.25 -3.46 2.08
CA GLY A 23 -1.11 -3.71 1.59
C GLY A 23 -1.75 -4.96 2.20
N PHE A 24 -0.96 -6.01 2.46
CA PHE A 24 -1.45 -7.22 3.14
C PHE A 24 -1.88 -6.95 4.60
N HIS A 25 -1.06 -6.22 5.35
CA HIS A 25 -1.38 -5.84 6.73
C HIS A 25 -2.57 -4.88 6.80
N ASP A 26 -2.61 -3.88 5.91
CA ASP A 26 -3.68 -2.89 5.87
C ASP A 26 -5.01 -3.50 5.46
N THR A 27 -5.00 -4.51 4.58
CA THR A 27 -6.22 -5.24 4.21
C THR A 27 -6.88 -5.88 5.44
N ALA A 28 -6.10 -6.47 6.35
CA ALA A 28 -6.65 -7.05 7.58
C ALA A 28 -7.32 -6.00 8.46
N ASN A 29 -6.69 -4.82 8.63
CA ASN A 29 -7.24 -3.71 9.41
C ASN A 29 -8.51 -3.13 8.78
N ALA A 30 -8.55 -3.01 7.45
CA ALA A 30 -9.66 -2.42 6.71
C ALA A 30 -10.93 -3.29 6.71
N ILE A 31 -10.77 -4.62 6.70
CA ILE A 31 -11.91 -5.55 6.53
C ILE A 31 -12.36 -6.25 7.82
N ALA A 32 -11.58 -6.15 8.91
CA ALA A 32 -11.84 -6.88 10.15
C ALA A 32 -13.28 -6.72 10.65
N THR A 33 -13.82 -5.51 10.64
CA THR A 33 -15.16 -5.21 11.16
C THR A 33 -16.28 -5.79 10.29
N VAL A 34 -16.23 -5.56 8.98
CA VAL A 34 -17.27 -6.01 8.03
C VAL A 34 -17.26 -7.52 7.83
N VAL A 35 -16.10 -8.17 7.94
CA VAL A 35 -15.97 -9.62 7.87
C VAL A 35 -16.39 -10.26 9.20
N ALA A 36 -15.99 -9.71 10.35
CA ALA A 36 -16.37 -10.25 11.66
C ALA A 36 -17.89 -10.16 11.91
N THR A 37 -18.52 -9.07 11.45
CA THR A 37 -19.98 -8.88 11.52
C THR A 37 -20.74 -9.63 10.43
N ARG A 38 -20.03 -10.27 9.48
CA ARG A 38 -20.60 -11.01 8.34
C ARG A 38 -21.48 -10.16 7.41
N VAL A 39 -21.27 -8.84 7.40
CA VAL A 39 -21.95 -7.93 6.46
C VAL A 39 -21.46 -8.15 5.03
N LEU A 40 -20.17 -8.47 4.87
CA LEU A 40 -19.55 -8.74 3.58
C LEU A 40 -18.84 -10.10 3.59
N SER A 41 -18.84 -10.77 2.44
CA SER A 41 -17.99 -11.94 2.22
C SER A 41 -16.52 -11.51 2.19
N LEU A 42 -15.61 -12.39 2.64
CA LEU A 42 -14.17 -12.10 2.66
C LEU A 42 -13.65 -11.63 1.31
N ARG A 43 -14.07 -12.27 0.21
CA ARG A 43 -13.66 -11.90 -1.14
C ARG A 43 -14.10 -10.50 -1.53
N THR A 44 -15.37 -10.15 -1.25
CA THR A 44 -15.90 -8.81 -1.54
C THR A 44 -15.19 -7.74 -0.72
N ALA A 45 -14.92 -8.03 0.56
CA ALA A 45 -14.23 -7.09 1.43
C ALA A 45 -12.78 -6.85 0.98
N VAL A 46 -12.05 -7.90 0.57
CA VAL A 46 -10.69 -7.77 0.03
C VAL A 46 -10.68 -6.98 -1.28
N LEU A 47 -11.61 -7.24 -2.21
CA LEU A 47 -11.71 -6.47 -3.45
C LEU A 47 -12.02 -4.99 -3.19
N MET A 48 -12.88 -4.71 -2.22
CA MET A 48 -13.19 -3.36 -1.78
C MET A 48 -11.96 -2.66 -1.18
N ALA A 49 -11.25 -3.33 -0.26
CA ALA A 49 -10.02 -2.81 0.34
C ALA A 49 -8.94 -2.54 -0.71
N ALA A 50 -8.71 -3.47 -1.64
CA ALA A 50 -7.76 -3.29 -2.74
C ALA A 50 -8.12 -2.10 -3.63
N GLY A 51 -9.39 -1.96 -3.99
CA GLY A 51 -9.88 -0.84 -4.79
C GLY A 51 -9.66 0.51 -4.10
N PHE A 52 -10.04 0.63 -2.82
CA PHE A 52 -9.86 1.87 -2.08
C PHE A 52 -8.39 2.18 -1.75
N ASN A 53 -7.55 1.17 -1.53
CA ASN A 53 -6.12 1.36 -1.32
C ASN A 53 -5.46 1.98 -2.56
N ILE A 54 -5.77 1.46 -3.76
CA ILE A 54 -5.30 2.04 -5.03
C ILE A 54 -5.82 3.48 -5.20
N ILE A 55 -7.11 3.73 -4.96
CA ILE A 55 -7.67 5.09 -5.04
C ILE A 55 -6.95 6.04 -4.08
N GLY A 56 -6.69 5.62 -2.84
CA GLY A 56 -5.95 6.38 -1.84
C GLY A 56 -4.53 6.71 -2.31
N ALA A 57 -3.80 5.72 -2.85
CA ALA A 57 -2.46 5.92 -3.38
C ALA A 57 -2.42 6.89 -4.58
N LEU A 58 -3.41 6.83 -5.47
CA LEU A 58 -3.48 7.71 -6.65
C LEU A 58 -3.90 9.15 -6.32
N THR A 59 -4.62 9.35 -5.22
CA THR A 59 -5.16 10.67 -4.83
C THR A 59 -4.35 11.35 -3.72
N GLY A 60 -3.58 10.60 -2.93
CA GLY A 60 -2.85 11.10 -1.77
C GLY A 60 -1.34 11.15 -1.97
N THR A 61 -0.78 12.34 -2.23
CA THR A 61 0.68 12.57 -2.27
C THR A 61 1.22 13.29 -1.04
N ALA A 62 0.34 13.77 -0.17
CA ALA A 62 0.71 14.59 0.99
C ALA A 62 1.64 13.85 1.96
N VAL A 63 1.34 12.59 2.29
CA VAL A 63 2.17 11.78 3.19
C VAL A 63 3.56 11.52 2.59
N ALA A 64 3.63 11.16 1.30
CA ALA A 64 4.90 10.98 0.60
C ALA A 64 5.75 12.26 0.62
N LYS A 65 5.12 13.43 0.42
CA LYS A 65 5.78 14.74 0.51
C LYS A 65 6.28 15.03 1.92
N THR A 66 5.51 14.71 2.96
CA THR A 66 5.91 14.91 4.36
C THR A 66 7.07 13.99 4.75
N ILE A 67 7.02 12.71 4.37
CA ILE A 67 8.11 11.75 4.63
C ILE A 67 9.38 12.18 3.88
N GLY A 68 9.26 12.57 2.61
CA GLY A 68 10.38 13.04 1.80
C GLY A 68 10.96 14.40 2.24
N ALA A 69 10.18 15.22 2.95
CA ALA A 69 10.64 16.49 3.53
C ALA A 69 11.46 16.32 4.82
N GLY A 70 11.63 15.09 5.30
CA GLY A 70 12.44 14.78 6.48
C GLY A 70 11.60 14.65 7.73
N LEU A 71 10.87 13.54 7.87
CA LEU A 71 10.53 13.00 9.19
C LEU A 71 11.77 12.35 9.88
N VAL A 72 12.93 12.96 9.67
CA VAL A 72 14.24 12.76 10.31
C VAL A 72 14.86 14.14 10.47
#